data_AF-A0A952QM62-F1
#
_entry.id   AF-A0A952QM62-F1
#
_cell.length_a   1.000
_cell.length_b   1.000
_cell.length_c   1.000
_cell.angle_alpha   90.00
_cell.angle_beta   90.00
_cell.angle_gamma   90.00
#
_symmetry.space_group_name_H-M   'P 1'
#
loop_
_entity.id
_entity.type
_entity.pdbx_description
1 polymer ?
#
loop_
_entity_poly.entity_id
_entity_poly.type
_entity_poly.pdbx_seq_one_letter_code
_entity_poly.pdbx_strand_id
1 'polypeptide(L)' 'LYQSHGTQDPILPFTMAERLRDEFHQAGLVVDWQPFRGGHEIPEPILRRLGSFILKTLV' A
#
# COMPACT_ATOMS: atom_id res chain seq x y z
N LEU A 1 -6.64 6.05 3.83
CA LEU A 1 -5.34 5.46 4.26
C LEU A 1 -4.61 4.97 3.02
N TYR A 2 -3.29 5.17 2.90
CA TYR A 2 -2.51 4.66 1.76
C TYR A 2 -1.71 3.42 2.19
N GLN A 3 -1.79 2.33 1.43
CA GLN A 3 -1.05 1.10 1.72
C GLN A 3 -0.50 0.50 0.42
N SER A 4 0.83 0.41 0.31
CA SER A 4 1.52 -0.25 -0.81
C SER A 4 2.28 -1.48 -0.33
N HIS A 5 2.37 -2.53 -1.17
CA HIS A 5 3.15 -3.72 -0.84
C HIS A 5 3.69 -4.45 -2.07
N GLY A 6 4.91 -4.98 -1.98
CA GLY A 6 5.52 -5.78 -3.05
C GLY A 6 4.94 -7.18 -3.08
N THR A 7 4.49 -7.66 -4.26
CA THR A 7 3.89 -9.00 -4.39
C THR A 7 4.90 -10.14 -4.26
N GLN A 8 6.20 -9.83 -4.26
CA GLN A 8 7.31 -10.78 -4.17
C GLN A 8 8.21 -10.47 -2.98
N ASP A 9 7.71 -9.73 -1.98
CA ASP A 9 8.44 -9.40 -0.75
C ASP A 9 8.83 -10.69 -0.01
N PRO A 10 10.15 -10.98 0.12
CA PRO A 10 10.62 -12.21 0.75
C PRO A 10 10.67 -12.13 2.28
N ILE A 11 10.43 -10.95 2.87
CA ILE A 11 10.52 -10.69 4.31
C ILE A 11 9.11 -10.62 4.91
N LEU A 12 8.22 -9.87 4.27
CA LEU A 12 6.84 -9.67 4.70
C LEU A 12 5.89 -10.23 3.64
N PRO A 13 5.26 -11.39 3.86
CA PRO A 13 4.42 -12.04 2.85
C PRO A 13 3.28 -11.14 2.37
N PHE A 14 3.05 -11.12 1.06
CA PHE A 14 1.97 -10.32 0.44
C PHE A 14 0.59 -10.59 1.05
N THR A 15 0.30 -11.85 1.39
CA THR A 15 -0.94 -12.25 2.04
C THR A 15 -1.18 -11.58 3.40
N MET A 16 -0.11 -11.24 4.14
CA MET A 16 -0.24 -10.51 5.41
C MET A 16 -0.58 -9.04 5.17
N ALA A 17 -0.08 -8.44 4.09
CA ALA A 17 -0.46 -7.09 3.70
C ALA A 17 -1.92 -7.02 3.23
N GLU A 18 -2.40 -8.04 2.50
CA GLU A 18 -3.82 -8.19 2.16
C GLU A 18 -4.69 -8.32 3.41
N ARG A 19 -4.28 -9.14 4.38
CA ARG A 19 -4.98 -9.25 5.66
C ARG A 19 -5.07 -7.91 6.37
N LEU A 20 -3.96 -7.16 6.47
CA LEU A 20 -3.96 -5.83 7.09
C LEU A 20 -4.91 -4.86 6.39
N ARG A 21 -4.92 -4.86 5.05
CA ARG A 21 -5.88 -4.05 4.26
C ARG A 21 -7.31 -4.41 4.62
N ASP A 22 -7.62 -5.70 4.74
CA ASP A 22 -8.95 -6.18 5.06
C ASP A 22 -9.38 -5.83 6.50
N GLU A 23 -8.46 -5.87 7.46
CA GLU A 23 -8.70 -5.37 8.84
C GLU A 23 -9.04 -3.87 8.83
N PHE A 24 -8.34 -3.05 8.03
CA PHE A 24 -8.67 -1.63 7.89
C PHE A 24 -10.04 -1.41 7.26
N HIS A 25 -10.41 -2.19 6.23
CA HIS A 25 -11.75 -2.14 5.66
C HIS A 25 -12.83 -2.52 6.69
N GLN A 26 -12.59 -3.57 7.48
CA GLN A 26 -13.50 -3.98 8.55
C GLN A 26 -13.67 -2.91 9.62
N ALA A 27 -12.61 -2.14 9.90
CA ALA A 27 -12.66 -0.98 10.78
C ALA A 27 -13.35 0.26 10.16
N GLY A 28 -13.88 0.17 8.93
CA GLY A 28 -14.57 1.25 8.24
C GLY A 28 -13.66 2.28 7.55
N LEU A 29 -12.36 1.99 7.42
CA LEU A 29 -11.42 2.87 6.73
C LEU A 29 -11.44 2.61 5.23
N VAL A 30 -11.39 3.69 4.45
CA VAL A 30 -11.12 3.61 3.01
C VAL A 30 -9.60 3.46 2.81
N VAL A 31 -9.19 2.33 2.22
CA VAL A 31 -7.79 2.04 1.90
C VAL A 31 -7.54 2.24 0.42
N ASP A 32 -6.60 3.12 0.11
CA ASP A 32 -5.98 3.24 -1.21
C ASP A 32 -4.87 2.17 -1.33
N TRP A 33 -5.25 1.02 -1.90
CA TRP A 33 -4.41 -0.17 -2.01
C TRP A 33 -3.55 -0.15 -3.27
N GLN A 34 -2.22 -0.15 -3.10
CA GLN A 34 -1.23 0.01 -4.16
C GLN A 34 -0.21 -1.15 -4.19
N PRO A 35 -0.63 -2.38 -4.57
CA PRO A 35 0.29 -3.49 -4.74
C PRO A 35 1.18 -3.27 -5.97
N PHE A 36 2.41 -3.77 -5.93
CA PHE A 36 3.33 -3.68 -7.05
C PHE A 36 4.14 -4.96 -7.23
N ARG A 37 4.55 -5.24 -8.48
CA ARG A 37 5.49 -6.31 -8.78
C ARG A 37 6.88 -5.89 -8.30
N GLY A 38 7.41 -6.57 -7.30
CA GLY A 38 8.68 -6.25 -6.65
C GLY A 38 8.81 -6.91 -5.28
N GLY A 39 9.99 -6.76 -4.69
CA GLY A 39 10.33 -7.34 -3.38
C GLY A 39 10.04 -6.41 -2.21
N HIS A 40 10.90 -6.47 -1.19
CA HIS A 40 10.87 -5.54 -0.05
C HIS A 40 11.56 -4.21 -0.42
N GLU A 41 10.87 -3.38 -1.21
CA GLU A 41 11.42 -2.15 -1.77
C GLU A 41 10.33 -1.07 -1.94
N ILE A 42 10.71 0.12 -2.39
CA ILE A 42 9.78 1.20 -2.73
C ILE A 42 10.15 1.74 -4.12
N PRO A 43 9.52 1.24 -5.20
CA PRO A 43 9.89 1.64 -6.55
C PRO A 43 9.31 3.02 -6.88
N GLU A 44 9.91 3.70 -7.86
CA GLU A 44 9.54 5.06 -8.26
C GLU A 44 8.02 5.26 -8.50
N PRO A 45 7.29 4.32 -9.15
CA PRO A 45 5.86 4.51 -9.39
C PRO A 45 5.04 4.59 -8.10
N ILE A 46 5.47 3.90 -7.03
CA ILE A 46 4.84 3.92 -5.71
C ILE A 46 5.14 5.25 -5.00
N LEU A 47 6.38 5.77 -5.12
CA LEU A 47 6.72 7.10 -4.60
C LEU A 47 5.87 8.20 -5.24
N ARG A 48 5.64 8.16 -6.57
CA ARG A 48 4.78 9.13 -7.26
C ARG A 48 3.32 9.07 -6.81
N ARG A 49 2.80 7.86 -6.61
CA ARG A 49 1.43 7.64 -6.12
C ARG A 49 1.27 8.13 -4.69
N LEU A 50 2.23 7.83 -3.82
CA LEU A 50 2.28 8.35 -2.45
C LEU A 50 2.30 9.88 -2.44
N GLY A 51 3.14 10.52 -3.27
CA GLY A 51 3.16 11.97 -3.41
C GLY A 51 1.80 12.55 -3.84
N SER A 52 1.14 11.91 -4.79
CA SER A 52 -0.21 12.29 -5.23
C SER A 52 -1.26 12.14 -4.12
N PHE A 53 -1.17 11.05 -3.34
CA PHE A 53 -2.04 10.83 -2.18
C PHE A 53 -1.86 11.91 -1.12
N ILE A 54 -0.61 12.26 -0.78
CA ILE A 54 -0.28 13.30 0.19
C ILE A 54 -0.84 14.65 -0.26
N LEU A 55 -0.59 15.04 -1.52
CA LEU A 55 -1.11 16.30 -2.05
C LEU A 55 -2.64 16.36 -1.95
N LYS A 56 -3.35 15.29 -2.36
CA LYS A 56 -4.82 15.21 -2.23
C LYS A 56 -5.33 15.26 -0.79
N THR A 57 -4.51 14.91 0.19
CA THR A 57 -4.92 14.88 1.61
C THR A 57 -4.71 16.23 2.30
N LEU A 58 -3.83 17.08 1.75
CA LEU A 58 -3.48 18.39 2.33
C LEU A 58 -4.34 19.55 1.80
N VAL A 59 -5.07 19.34 0.69
CA VAL A 59 -6.07 20.27 0.13
C VAL A 59 -7.46 19.73 0.37
#